data_AF-A0A9D8LEF1-F1
#
_entry.id   AF-A0A9D8LEF1-F1
#
_cell.length_a   1.000
_cell.length_b   1.000
_cell.length_c   1.000
_cell.angle_alpha   90.00
_cell.angle_beta   90.00
_cell.angle_gamma   90.00
#
_symmetry.space_group_name_H-M   'P 1'
#
loop_
_entity.id
_entity.type
_entity.pdbx_description
1 polymer ?
#
loop_
_entity_poly.entity_id
_entity_poly.type
_entity_poly.pdbx_seq_one_letter_code
_entity_poly.pdbx_strand_id
1 'polypeptide(L)'
;MADQFFSTSPADPLAQPLIQDLIREYDGRYGDIPGRDPAIVELHRYPPELFLPPRGRFLLVLRAGEAIAGGAFMPHAEEATA
;
A
#
# COMPACT_ATOMS: atom_id res chain seq x y z
N MET A 1 -8.56 -22.30 -6.58
CA MET A 1 -7.12 -21.98 -6.48
C MET A 1 -6.91 -21.24 -5.17
N ALA A 2 -5.79 -21.45 -4.49
CA ALA A 2 -5.47 -20.73 -3.26
C ALA A 2 -4.95 -19.32 -3.59
N ASP A 3 -5.22 -18.36 -2.71
CA ASP A 3 -4.65 -17.02 -2.78
C ASP A 3 -3.14 -17.09 -2.46
N GLN A 4 -2.34 -16.24 -3.11
CA GLN A 4 -0.88 -16.24 -3.00
C GLN A 4 -0.37 -14.97 -2.35
N PHE A 5 0.56 -15.09 -1.41
CA PHE A 5 1.32 -13.94 -0.90
C PHE A 5 2.52 -13.68 -1.79
N PHE A 6 2.65 -12.45 -2.27
CA PHE A 6 3.75 -12.03 -3.12
C PHE A 6 4.46 -10.81 -2.52
N SER A 7 5.75 -10.93 -2.23
CA SER A 7 6.56 -9.82 -1.73
C SER A 7 7.17 -9.07 -2.91
N THR A 8 6.90 -7.77 -3.01
CA THR A 8 7.39 -6.93 -4.11
C THR A 8 7.60 -5.48 -3.64
N SER A 9 7.40 -4.50 -4.52
CA SER A 9 7.48 -3.05 -4.31
C SER A 9 6.15 -2.37 -4.63
N PRO A 10 5.81 -1.24 -3.99
CA PRO A 10 4.71 -0.38 -4.44
C PRO A 10 4.82 0.08 -5.90
N ALA A 11 6.04 0.10 -6.46
CA ALA A 11 6.30 0.47 -7.85
C ALA A 11 6.10 -0.69 -8.86
N ASP A 12 5.82 -1.90 -8.39
CA ASP A 12 5.51 -3.04 -9.25
C ASP A 12 4.16 -2.81 -9.97
N PRO A 13 4.08 -2.96 -11.30
CA PRO A 13 2.81 -2.88 -12.02
C PRO A 13 1.70 -3.79 -11.46
N LEU A 14 2.05 -4.92 -10.85
CA LEU A 14 1.08 -5.80 -10.17
C LEU A 14 0.39 -5.13 -8.97
N ALA A 15 0.98 -4.09 -8.38
CA ALA A 15 0.37 -3.32 -7.30
C ALA A 15 -0.65 -2.30 -7.81
N GLN A 16 -0.65 -1.97 -9.11
CA GLN A 16 -1.49 -0.91 -9.67
C GLN A 16 -2.99 -1.09 -9.38
N PRO A 17 -3.61 -2.29 -9.54
CA PRO A 17 -5.02 -2.48 -9.22
C PRO A 17 -5.35 -2.12 -7.78
N LEU A 18 -4.54 -2.58 -6.83
CA LEU A 18 -4.68 -2.28 -5.40
C LEU A 18 -4.58 -0.76 -5.15
N ILE A 19 -3.57 -0.09 -5.71
CA ILE A 19 -3.36 1.34 -5.50
C ILE A 19 -4.52 2.16 -6.05
N GLN A 20 -5.01 1.84 -7.26
CA GLN A 20 -6.15 2.56 -7.86
C GLN A 20 -7.43 2.37 -7.05
N ASP A 21 -7.68 1.16 -6.56
CA ASP A 21 -8.85 0.89 -5.72
C ASP A 21 -8.75 1.58 -4.36
N LEU A 22 -7.57 1.64 -3.74
CA LEU A 22 -7.37 2.39 -2.50
C LEU A 22 -7.66 3.88 -2.69
N ILE A 23 -7.17 4.49 -3.79
CA ILE A 23 -7.46 5.89 -4.12
C ILE A 23 -8.96 6.09 -4.26
N ARG A 24 -9.61 5.29 -5.11
CA ARG A 24 -11.05 5.37 -5.38
C ARG A 24 -11.89 5.21 -4.10
N GLU A 25 -11.59 4.21 -3.29
CA GLU A 25 -12.32 3.94 -2.05
C GLU A 25 -12.09 5.03 -0.99
N TYR A 26 -10.86 5.49 -0.78
CA TYR A 26 -10.57 6.47 0.27
C TYR A 26 -11.04 7.87 -0.11
N ASP A 27 -10.88 8.29 -1.36
CA ASP A 27 -11.44 9.57 -1.82
C ASP A 27 -12.97 9.52 -1.77
N GLY A 28 -13.59 8.41 -2.15
CA GLY A 28 -15.04 8.24 -2.07
C GLY A 28 -15.59 8.24 -0.64
N ARG A 29 -14.84 7.73 0.35
CA ARG A 29 -15.27 7.65 1.75
C ARG A 29 -14.92 8.87 2.58
N TYR A 30 -13.82 9.54 2.27
CA TYR A 30 -13.21 10.54 3.14
C TYR A 30 -12.85 11.85 2.42
N GLY A 31 -13.06 11.95 1.11
CA GLY A 31 -12.67 13.11 0.31
C GLY A 31 -13.47 14.38 0.62
N ASP A 32 -14.61 14.28 1.28
CA ASP A 32 -15.43 15.40 1.73
C ASP A 32 -15.08 15.90 3.15
N ILE A 33 -14.17 15.21 3.85
CA ILE A 33 -13.73 15.60 5.19
C ILE A 33 -12.78 16.81 5.08
N PRO A 34 -13.12 17.97 5.68
CA PRO A 34 -12.26 19.15 5.60
C PRO A 34 -10.87 18.91 6.20
N GLY A 35 -9.84 19.43 5.52
CA GLY A 35 -8.45 19.35 5.98
C GLY A 35 -7.77 17.99 5.74
N ARG A 36 -8.42 17.06 5.02
CA ARG A 36 -7.76 15.85 4.52
C ARG A 36 -7.09 16.09 3.18
N ASP A 37 -5.89 15.52 3.05
CA ASP A 37 -5.24 15.36 1.76
C ASP A 37 -5.93 14.25 0.94
N PRO A 38 -5.92 14.35 -0.41
CA PRO A 38 -6.40 13.28 -1.28
C PRO A 38 -5.66 11.97 -1.03
N ALA A 39 -6.36 10.84 -1.21
CA ALA A 39 -5.80 9.51 -0.98
C ALA A 39 -4.51 9.27 -1.78
N ILE A 40 -4.41 9.83 -2.98
CA ILE A 40 -3.19 9.73 -3.80
C ILE A 40 -1.98 10.40 -3.14
N VAL A 41 -2.16 11.51 -2.42
CA VAL A 41 -1.09 12.19 -1.68
C VAL A 41 -0.67 11.35 -0.49
N GLU A 42 -1.65 10.82 0.26
CA GLU A 42 -1.40 9.95 1.41
C GLU A 42 -0.64 8.67 1.02
N LEU A 43 -1.05 8.02 -0.08
CA LEU A 43 -0.43 6.79 -0.57
C LEU A 43 1.01 7.00 -1.07
N HIS A 44 1.34 8.20 -1.55
CA HIS A 44 2.69 8.55 -2.03
C HIS A 44 3.50 9.38 -1.03
N ARG A 45 3.01 9.53 0.21
CA ARG A 45 3.69 10.31 1.26
C ARG A 45 5.10 9.81 1.55
N TYR A 46 5.30 8.49 1.47
CA TYR A 46 6.57 7.84 1.76
C TYR A 46 7.21 7.25 0.51
N PRO A 47 8.54 7.36 0.37
CA PRO A 47 9.26 6.76 -0.74
C PRO A 47 9.14 5.21 -0.71
N PRO A 48 8.94 4.54 -1.86
CA PRO A 48 8.75 3.09 -1.93
C PRO A 48 9.83 2.26 -1.25
N GLU A 49 11.07 2.77 -1.21
CA GLU A 49 12.25 2.10 -0.65
C GLU A 49 12.12 1.85 0.85
N LEU A 50 11.29 2.62 1.57
CA LEU A 50 11.01 2.37 2.99
C LEU A 50 10.21 1.08 3.22
N PHE A 51 9.54 0.59 2.18
CA PHE A 51 8.74 -0.64 2.21
C PHE A 51 9.48 -1.84 1.62
N LEU A 52 10.79 -1.74 1.40
CA LEU A 52 11.61 -2.83 0.87
C LEU A 52 12.54 -3.43 1.92
N PRO A 53 12.92 -4.71 1.79
CA PRO A 53 13.95 -5.31 2.63
C PRO A 53 15.27 -4.52 2.56
N PRO A 54 16.05 -4.45 3.65
CA PRO A 54 15.83 -5.15 4.93
C PRO A 54 14.94 -4.40 5.92
N ARG A 55 14.50 -3.18 5.61
CA ARG A 55 13.83 -2.30 6.61
C ARG A 55 12.32 -2.48 6.63
N GLY A 56 11.71 -2.62 5.46
CA GLY A 56 10.28 -2.76 5.32
C GLY A 56 9.89 -3.98 4.51
N ARG A 57 8.59 -4.08 4.24
CA ARG A 57 8.04 -5.06 3.33
C ARG A 57 6.77 -4.55 2.68
N PHE A 58 6.64 -4.80 1.38
CA PHE A 58 5.39 -4.64 0.65
C PHE A 58 4.91 -6.02 0.22
N LEU A 59 3.64 -6.31 0.53
CA LEU A 59 3.00 -7.59 0.26
C LEU A 59 1.74 -7.37 -0.58
N LEU A 60 1.55 -8.22 -1.57
CA LEU A 60 0.31 -8.40 -2.30
C LEU A 60 -0.31 -9.76 -1.95
N VAL A 61 -1.63 -9.80 -1.93
CA VAL A 61 -2.41 -11.04 -2.01
C VAL A 61 -2.94 -11.15 -3.42
N LEU A 62 -2.51 -12.19 -4.14
CA LEU A 62 -2.89 -12.43 -5.52
C LEU A 62 -3.94 -13.54 -5.59
N ARG A 63 -5.01 -13.29 -6.36
CA ARG A 63 -5.98 -14.31 -6.77
C ARG A 63 -5.96 -14.38 -8.29
N ALA A 64 -5.63 -15.56 -8.81
CA ALA A 64 -5.51 -15.78 -10.26
C ALA A 64 -4.57 -14.76 -10.97
N GLY A 65 -3.52 -14.30 -10.28
CA GLY A 65 -2.53 -13.35 -10.80
C GLY A 65 -2.89 -11.87 -10.61
N GLU A 66 -4.08 -11.56 -10.11
CA GLU A 66 -4.54 -10.19 -9.85
C GLU A 66 -4.42 -9.84 -8.37
N ALA A 67 -3.95 -8.63 -8.07
CA ALA A 67 -3.87 -8.13 -6.70
C ALA A 67 -5.27 -7.81 -6.15
N ILE A 68 -5.67 -8.52 -5.09
CA ILE A 68 -6.95 -8.34 -4.42
C ILE A 68 -6.82 -7.70 -3.04
N ALA A 69 -5.60 -7.66 -2.49
CA ALA A 69 -5.26 -6.97 -1.26
C ALA A 69 -3.75 -6.71 -1.22
N GLY A 70 -3.32 -5.88 -0.29
CA GLY A 70 -1.91 -5.71 0.00
C GLY A 70 -1.65 -4.70 1.11
N GLY A 71 -0.38 -4.49 1.42
CA GLY A 71 0.03 -3.59 2.49
C GLY A 71 1.51 -3.26 2.43
N ALA A 72 1.81 -2.04 2.86
CA ALA A 72 3.15 -1.48 2.97
C ALA A 72 3.52 -1.36 4.45
N PHE A 73 4.62 -1.98 4.86
CA PHE A 73 5.11 -1.98 6.24
C PHE A 73 6.49 -1.36 6.26
N MET A 74 6.68 -0.36 7.12
CA MET A 74 7.98 0.25 7.41
C MET A 74 8.16 0.36 8.92
N PRO A 75 9.40 0.43 9.43
CA PRO A 75 9.64 0.66 10.86
C PRO A 75 9.04 1.99 11.29
N HIS A 76 8.53 2.04 12.52
CA HIS A 76 8.16 3.31 13.12
C HIS A 76 9.41 4.16 13.35
N ALA A 77 9.25 5.49 13.36
CA ALA A 77 10.38 6.41 13.54
C ALA A 77 11.02 6.29 14.94
N GLU A 78 10.21 5.92 15.94
CA GLU A 78 10.68 5.68 17.32
C GLU A 78 11.02 4.21 17.53
N GLU A 79 12.28 3.96 17.91
CA GLU A 79 12.86 2.62 18.03
C GLU A 79 12.22 1.77 19.15
N ALA A 80 11.54 2.39 20.12
CA ALA A 80 10.92 1.74 21.27
C ALA A 80 9.45 1.32 21.08
N THR A 81 8.93 1.34 19.84
CA THR A 81 7.51 1.07 19.55
C THR A 81 7.25 -0.29 18.87
N ALA A 82 8.26 -1.16 18.86
CA ALA A 82 8.18 -2.52 18.31
C ALA A 82 7.49 -3.52 19.23
#